data_AF-A0AA40NEW8-F1
#
_entry.id   AF-A0AA40NEW8-F1
#
_cell.length_a   1.000
_cell.length_b   1.000
_cell.length_c   1.000
_cell.angle_alpha   90.00
_cell.angle_beta   90.00
_cell.angle_gamma   90.00
#
_symmetry.space_group_name_H-M   'P 1'
#
loop_
_entity.id
_entity.type
_entity.pdbx_description
1 polymer ?
#
loop_
_entity_poly.entity_id
_entity_poly.type
_entity_poly.pdbx_seq_one_letter_code
_entity_poly.pdbx_strand_id
1 'polypeptide(L)'
;PEAGSKVLALLESIKRYLWHGNVVAALEHIDNCVMYCDDPELSYPSLKSLQKHLDEMYTYIRNNKMMIPNYGEMRRYGEPVSTAFVESTINEVIARRMAKKQQMQWSRKGAHYLLQTRTAVLNNELQDKFVCWYPGFQSDGKGPAMAA
;
A
#
# COMPACT_ATOMS: atom_id res chain seq x y z
N PRO A 1 -31.50 -14.89 2.80
CA PRO A 1 -32.10 -14.44 4.09
C PRO A 1 -32.01 -12.91 4.21
N GLU A 2 -33.00 -12.28 4.82
CA GLU A 2 -33.04 -10.83 5.02
C GLU A 2 -31.79 -10.31 5.77
N ALA A 3 -31.35 -11.03 6.80
CA ALA A 3 -30.13 -10.73 7.55
C ALA A 3 -28.87 -10.66 6.65
N GLY A 4 -28.73 -11.58 5.69
CA GLY A 4 -27.61 -11.58 4.75
C GLY A 4 -27.58 -10.34 3.85
N SER A 5 -28.74 -9.88 3.39
CA SER A 5 -28.86 -8.64 2.61
C SER A 5 -28.51 -7.40 3.45
N LYS A 6 -28.92 -7.36 4.72
CA LYS A 6 -28.56 -6.29 5.65
C LYS A 6 -27.06 -6.24 5.92
N VAL A 7 -26.45 -7.37 6.23
CA VAL A 7 -24.99 -7.48 6.44
C VAL A 7 -24.23 -7.02 5.19
N LEU A 8 -24.65 -7.45 3.99
CA LEU A 8 -24.00 -7.04 2.75
C LEU A 8 -24.10 -5.53 2.49
N ALA A 9 -25.25 -4.92 2.76
CA ALA A 9 -25.43 -3.47 2.64
C ALA A 9 -24.55 -2.69 3.63
N LEU A 10 -24.41 -3.20 4.86
CA LEU A 10 -23.49 -2.63 5.85
C LEU A 10 -22.04 -2.74 5.39
N LEU A 11 -21.60 -3.90 4.87
CA LEU A 11 -20.24 -4.09 4.35
C LEU A 11 -19.91 -3.13 3.18
N GLU A 12 -20.85 -2.92 2.26
CA GLU A 12 -20.70 -1.91 1.20
C GLU A 12 -20.59 -0.49 1.77
N SER A 13 -21.33 -0.19 2.83
CA SER A 13 -21.24 1.11 3.51
C SER A 13 -19.92 1.30 4.24
N ILE A 14 -19.43 0.27 4.95
CA ILE A 14 -18.11 0.25 5.61
C ILE A 14 -17.02 0.59 4.62
N LYS A 15 -17.01 -0.06 3.45
CA LYS A 15 -16.03 0.22 2.39
C LYS A 15 -16.04 1.70 1.99
N ARG A 16 -17.22 2.31 1.83
CA ARG A 16 -17.35 3.73 1.48
C ARG A 16 -16.86 4.64 2.61
N TYR A 17 -17.18 4.34 3.86
CA TYR A 17 -16.70 5.12 4.99
C TYR A 17 -15.18 5.07 5.11
N LEU A 18 -14.58 3.89 5.00
CA LEU A 18 -13.12 3.73 5.01
C LEU A 18 -12.46 4.46 3.83
N TRP A 19 -13.07 4.40 2.64
CA TRP A 19 -12.60 5.16 1.48
C TRP A 19 -12.56 6.67 1.72
N HIS A 20 -13.44 7.19 2.59
CA HIS A 20 -13.50 8.60 2.96
C HIS A 20 -12.84 8.91 4.31
N GLY A 21 -12.09 7.98 4.90
CA GLY A 21 -11.42 8.16 6.19
C GLY A 21 -12.37 8.23 7.40
N ASN A 22 -13.66 7.94 7.23
CA ASN A 22 -14.63 7.94 8.33
C ASN A 22 -14.57 6.63 9.12
N VAL A 23 -13.53 6.49 9.93
CA VAL A 23 -13.27 5.27 10.71
C VAL A 23 -14.35 5.03 11.77
N VAL A 24 -14.90 6.08 12.37
CA VAL A 24 -15.93 5.97 13.41
C VAL A 24 -17.19 5.29 12.86
N ALA A 25 -17.74 5.83 11.77
CA ALA A 25 -18.92 5.25 11.14
C ALA A 25 -18.65 3.83 10.61
N ALA A 26 -17.44 3.57 10.09
CA ALA A 26 -17.05 2.23 9.66
C ALA A 26 -17.10 1.21 10.82
N LEU A 27 -16.53 1.56 11.99
CA LEU A 27 -16.55 0.66 13.16
C LEU A 27 -17.97 0.41 13.67
N GLU A 28 -18.82 1.45 13.76
CA GLU A 28 -20.23 1.30 14.15
C GLU A 28 -20.99 0.34 13.21
N HIS A 29 -20.71 0.39 11.90
CA HIS A 29 -21.34 -0.51 10.94
C HIS A 29 -20.82 -1.94 11.05
N ILE A 30 -19.57 -2.14 11.50
CA ILE A 30 -19.05 -3.48 11.80
C ILE A 30 -19.73 -4.06 13.03
N ASP A 31 -19.92 -3.26 14.08
CA ASP A 31 -20.68 -3.68 15.27
C ASP A 31 -22.10 -4.09 14.90
N ASN A 32 -22.76 -3.33 14.02
CA ASN A 32 -24.07 -3.70 13.48
C ASN A 32 -24.04 -5.02 12.70
N CYS A 33 -23.00 -5.28 11.90
CA CYS A 33 -22.84 -6.59 11.23
C CYS A 33 -22.76 -7.73 12.23
N VAL A 34 -21.99 -7.56 13.32
CA VAL A 34 -21.86 -8.57 14.39
C VAL A 34 -23.23 -8.83 15.02
N MET A 35 -23.99 -7.78 15.34
CA MET A 35 -25.35 -7.92 15.89
C MET A 35 -26.29 -8.73 14.99
N TYR A 36 -26.24 -8.53 13.66
CA TYR A 36 -27.04 -9.33 12.73
C TYR A 36 -26.54 -10.78 12.59
N CYS A 37 -25.28 -11.05 12.91
CA CYS A 37 -24.69 -12.38 12.88
C CYS A 37 -24.86 -13.16 14.20
N ASP A 38 -25.24 -12.50 15.29
CA ASP A 38 -25.44 -13.12 16.61
C ASP A 38 -26.87 -13.66 16.84
N ASP A 39 -27.71 -13.66 15.80
CA ASP A 39 -29.07 -14.21 15.85
C ASP A 39 -29.05 -15.76 16.00
N PRO A 40 -29.61 -16.32 17.09
CA PRO A 40 -29.65 -17.77 17.31
C PRO A 40 -30.41 -18.56 16.25
N GLU A 41 -31.34 -17.93 15.53
CA GLU A 41 -32.13 -18.56 14.47
C GLU A 41 -31.41 -18.53 13.10
N LEU A 42 -30.30 -17.80 13.00
CA LEU A 42 -29.55 -17.65 11.77
C LEU A 42 -28.74 -18.92 11.45
N SER A 43 -29.26 -19.71 10.51
CA SER A 43 -28.54 -20.86 9.97
C SER A 43 -27.68 -20.47 8.76
N TYR A 44 -26.36 -20.38 8.97
CA TYR A 44 -25.38 -20.21 7.89
C TYR A 44 -24.14 -21.07 8.16
N PRO A 45 -23.72 -21.95 7.23
CA PRO A 45 -22.63 -22.91 7.46
C PRO A 45 -21.29 -22.26 7.88
N SER A 46 -21.04 -21.02 7.45
CA SER A 46 -19.79 -20.31 7.73
C SER A 46 -19.96 -19.16 8.72
N LEU A 47 -21.03 -19.15 9.55
CA LEU A 47 -21.34 -18.05 10.47
C LEU A 47 -20.21 -17.74 11.45
N LYS A 48 -19.65 -18.77 12.10
CA LYS A 48 -18.51 -18.62 13.01
C LYS A 48 -17.28 -18.01 12.32
N SER A 49 -17.05 -18.40 11.07
CA SER A 49 -15.96 -17.83 10.27
C SER A 49 -16.24 -16.36 9.98
N LEU A 50 -17.46 -16.01 9.55
CA LEU A 50 -17.85 -14.63 9.28
C LEU A 50 -17.70 -13.74 10.53
N GLN A 51 -18.23 -14.16 11.69
CA GLN A 51 -18.08 -13.46 12.96
C GLN A 51 -16.61 -13.21 13.32
N LYS A 52 -15.77 -14.23 13.16
CA LYS A 52 -14.32 -14.11 13.38
C LYS A 52 -13.69 -13.06 12.45
N HIS A 53 -14.02 -13.07 11.16
CA HIS A 53 -13.48 -12.07 10.22
C HIS A 53 -13.98 -10.66 10.52
N LEU A 54 -15.23 -10.49 10.99
CA LEU A 54 -15.76 -9.19 11.42
C LEU A 54 -14.98 -8.66 12.65
N ASP A 55 -14.69 -9.50 13.63
CA ASP A 55 -13.90 -9.15 14.82
C ASP A 55 -12.44 -8.80 14.46
N GLU A 56 -11.81 -9.59 13.60
CA GLU A 56 -10.46 -9.31 13.09
C GLU A 56 -10.43 -7.99 12.30
N MET A 57 -11.44 -7.73 11.48
CA MET A 57 -11.58 -6.48 10.72
C MET A 57 -11.77 -5.28 11.64
N TYR A 58 -12.65 -5.39 12.64
CA TYR A 58 -12.86 -4.36 13.65
C TYR A 58 -11.55 -4.03 14.37
N THR A 59 -10.88 -5.06 14.88
CA THR A 59 -9.63 -4.92 15.63
C THR A 59 -8.55 -4.27 14.78
N TYR A 60 -8.40 -4.71 13.53
CA TYR A 60 -7.44 -4.13 12.61
C TYR A 60 -7.72 -2.64 12.35
N ILE A 61 -8.96 -2.29 11.98
CA ILE A 61 -9.33 -0.90 11.69
C ILE A 61 -9.15 -0.02 12.93
N ARG A 62 -9.58 -0.49 14.09
CA ARG A 62 -9.47 0.26 15.36
C ARG A 62 -8.02 0.54 15.71
N ASN A 63 -7.15 -0.47 15.63
CA ASN A 63 -5.74 -0.33 15.98
C ASN A 63 -4.99 0.58 15.00
N ASN A 64 -5.40 0.59 13.73
CA ASN A 64 -4.77 1.38 12.67
C ASN A 64 -5.50 2.69 12.37
N LYS A 65 -6.48 3.11 13.19
CA LYS A 65 -7.37 4.26 12.89
C LYS A 65 -6.65 5.54 12.49
N MET A 66 -5.50 5.81 13.12
CA MET A 66 -4.71 7.03 12.87
C MET A 66 -3.94 6.99 11.54
N MET A 67 -3.80 5.80 10.95
CA MET A 67 -3.08 5.56 9.70
C MET A 67 -4.01 5.38 8.51
N ILE A 68 -5.34 5.41 8.68
CA ILE A 68 -6.30 5.28 7.60
C ILE A 68 -6.53 6.67 6.98
N PRO A 69 -6.06 6.94 5.76
CA PRO A 69 -6.22 8.23 5.11
C PRO A 69 -7.61 8.38 4.46
N ASN A 70 -7.97 9.61 4.11
CA ASN A 70 -9.11 9.87 3.23
C ASN A 70 -8.70 9.63 1.77
N TYR A 71 -8.81 8.39 1.29
CA TYR A 71 -8.46 8.03 -0.09
C TYR A 71 -9.27 8.80 -1.14
N GLY A 72 -10.52 9.15 -0.85
CA GLY A 72 -11.35 9.97 -1.73
C GLY A 72 -10.84 11.42 -1.86
N GLU A 73 -10.19 11.97 -0.84
CA GLU A 73 -9.52 13.25 -0.88
C GLU A 73 -8.20 13.16 -1.66
N MET A 74 -7.35 12.18 -1.34
CA MET A 74 -6.11 11.90 -2.07
C MET A 74 -6.37 11.77 -3.58
N ARG A 75 -7.40 11.01 -3.97
CA ARG A 75 -7.78 10.85 -5.38
C ARG A 75 -8.20 12.16 -6.04
N ARG A 76 -8.89 13.06 -5.31
CA ARG A 76 -9.33 14.36 -5.85
C ARG A 76 -8.16 15.33 -6.04
N TYR A 77 -7.14 15.24 -5.19
CA TYR A 77 -5.91 16.04 -5.32
C TYR A 77 -4.85 15.39 -6.23
N GLY A 78 -5.12 14.22 -6.80
CA GLY A 78 -4.17 13.51 -7.66
C GLY A 78 -3.00 12.89 -6.89
N GLU A 79 -3.14 12.74 -5.58
CA GLU A 79 -2.14 12.08 -4.73
C GLU A 79 -2.16 10.55 -4.95
N PRO A 80 -1.01 9.88 -4.75
CA PRO A 80 -0.92 8.44 -4.92
C PRO A 80 -1.77 7.70 -3.88
N VAL A 81 -2.85 7.06 -4.34
CA VAL A 81 -3.80 6.30 -3.50
C VAL A 81 -3.25 4.94 -3.07
N SER A 82 -2.33 4.36 -3.85
CA SER A 82 -1.79 3.03 -3.59
C SER A 82 -0.34 2.90 -4.05
N THR A 83 0.45 2.15 -3.28
CA THR A 83 1.81 1.71 -3.61
C THR A 83 1.83 0.51 -4.56
N ALA A 84 0.68 -0.03 -4.96
CA ALA A 84 0.59 -1.26 -5.76
C ALA A 84 1.41 -1.21 -7.05
N PHE A 85 1.48 -0.06 -7.73
CA PHE A 85 2.32 0.11 -8.91
C PHE A 85 3.82 -0.03 -8.59
N VAL A 86 4.26 0.61 -7.50
CA VAL A 86 5.65 0.53 -7.01
C VAL A 86 5.98 -0.89 -6.58
N GLU A 87 5.10 -1.53 -5.81
CA GLU A 87 5.26 -2.91 -5.35
C GLU A 87 5.34 -3.90 -6.51
N SER A 88 4.46 -3.75 -7.50
CA SER A 88 4.48 -4.58 -8.72
C SER A 88 5.80 -4.44 -9.47
N THR A 89 6.27 -3.19 -9.64
CA THR A 89 7.56 -2.90 -10.28
C THR A 89 8.73 -3.54 -9.50
N ILE A 90 8.73 -3.41 -8.17
CA ILE A 90 9.74 -4.03 -7.31
C ILE A 90 9.72 -5.55 -7.46
N ASN A 91 8.54 -6.17 -7.41
CA ASN A 91 8.38 -7.61 -7.56
C ASN A 91 8.90 -8.09 -8.92
N GLU A 92 8.64 -7.35 -9.98
CA GLU A 92 9.18 -7.66 -11.31
C GLU A 92 10.71 -7.59 -11.35
N VAL A 93 11.31 -6.53 -10.77
CA VAL A 93 12.77 -6.38 -10.70
C VAL A 93 13.39 -7.54 -9.90
N ILE A 94 12.83 -7.89 -8.74
CA ILE A 94 13.30 -9.01 -7.91
C ILE A 94 13.19 -10.33 -8.70
N ALA A 95 12.06 -10.56 -9.37
CA ALA A 95 11.87 -11.77 -10.16
C ALA A 95 12.89 -11.87 -11.30
N ARG A 96 13.18 -10.77 -12.00
CA ARG A 96 14.11 -10.73 -13.14
C ARG A 96 15.58 -10.78 -12.73
N ARG A 97 15.95 -10.20 -11.59
CA ARG A 97 17.37 -9.97 -11.20
C ARG A 97 17.85 -10.79 -9.99
N MET A 98 16.96 -11.39 -9.21
CA MET A 98 17.34 -12.11 -7.98
C MET A 98 16.84 -13.56 -7.94
N ALA A 99 15.58 -13.82 -8.32
CA ALA A 99 14.95 -15.12 -8.06
C ALA A 99 15.03 -16.11 -9.23
N LYS A 100 14.83 -15.65 -10.47
CA LYS A 100 14.85 -16.53 -11.64
C LYS A 100 16.31 -16.86 -12.02
N LYS A 101 16.58 -18.10 -12.46
CA LYS A 101 17.88 -18.58 -12.99
C LYS A 101 18.22 -17.91 -14.34
N GLN A 102 18.19 -16.60 -14.38
CA GLN A 102 18.58 -15.77 -15.52
C GLN A 102 20.09 -15.56 -15.47
N GLN A 103 20.73 -15.37 -16.62
CA GLN A 103 22.19 -15.23 -16.71
C GLN A 103 22.74 -13.94 -16.07
N MET A 104 21.88 -12.96 -15.73
CA MET A 104 22.27 -11.69 -15.09
C MET A 104 21.60 -11.52 -13.74
N GLN A 105 22.01 -12.32 -12.76
CA GLN A 105 21.62 -12.14 -11.36
C GLN A 105 22.51 -11.10 -10.68
N TRP A 106 21.89 -10.24 -9.87
CA TRP A 106 22.63 -9.34 -9.02
C TRP A 106 22.97 -10.02 -7.71
N SER A 107 24.20 -9.80 -7.22
CA SER A 107 24.50 -10.08 -5.82
C SER A 107 23.79 -9.06 -4.92
N ARG A 108 23.52 -9.41 -3.66
CA ARG A 108 22.95 -8.46 -2.68
C ARG A 108 23.76 -7.16 -2.59
N LYS A 109 25.09 -7.26 -2.62
CA LYS A 109 26.02 -6.11 -2.62
C LYS A 109 25.90 -5.29 -3.91
N GLY A 110 25.83 -5.94 -5.07
CA GLY A 110 25.64 -5.27 -6.36
C GLY A 110 24.30 -4.53 -6.46
N ALA A 111 23.20 -5.16 -6.02
CA ALA A 111 21.89 -4.53 -5.96
C ALA A 111 21.88 -3.30 -5.04
N HIS A 112 22.56 -3.38 -3.88
CA HIS A 112 22.69 -2.25 -2.96
C HIS A 112 23.40 -1.05 -3.60
N TYR A 113 24.53 -1.27 -4.27
CA TYR A 113 25.24 -0.19 -4.96
C TYR A 113 24.44 0.38 -6.13
N LEU A 114 23.75 -0.46 -6.91
CA LEU A 114 22.88 0.03 -7.98
C LEU A 114 21.76 0.93 -7.46
N LEU A 115 21.17 0.58 -6.30
CA LEU A 115 20.17 1.42 -5.65
C LEU A 115 20.78 2.76 -5.24
N GLN A 116 21.94 2.77 -4.57
CA GLN A 116 22.62 4.00 -4.17
C GLN A 116 22.97 4.90 -5.36
N THR A 117 23.50 4.32 -6.43
CA THR A 117 23.80 5.06 -7.66
C THR A 117 22.54 5.64 -8.28
N ARG A 118 21.46 4.85 -8.38
CA ARG A 118 20.18 5.32 -8.95
C ARG A 118 19.56 6.44 -8.09
N THR A 119 19.61 6.34 -6.78
CA THR A 119 19.18 7.41 -5.87
C THR A 119 20.01 8.67 -6.09
N ALA A 120 21.34 8.54 -6.19
CA ALA A 120 22.22 9.70 -6.45
C ALA A 120 21.92 10.36 -7.81
N VAL A 121 21.58 9.58 -8.85
CA VAL A 121 21.15 10.12 -10.15
C VAL A 121 19.83 10.87 -10.02
N LEU A 122 18.82 10.26 -9.39
CA LEU A 122 17.49 10.88 -9.23
C LEU A 122 17.54 12.16 -8.40
N ASN A 123 18.43 12.23 -7.41
CA ASN A 123 18.65 13.42 -6.60
C ASN A 123 19.57 14.46 -7.28
N ASN A 124 20.09 14.18 -8.47
CA ASN A 124 21.11 15.00 -9.15
C ASN A 124 22.43 15.16 -8.35
N GLU A 125 22.72 14.25 -7.42
CA GLU A 125 23.91 14.26 -6.56
C GLU A 125 25.07 13.42 -7.12
N LEU A 126 24.84 12.63 -8.19
CA LEU A 126 25.86 11.68 -8.66
C LEU A 126 27.16 12.42 -9.03
N GLN A 127 27.05 13.53 -9.75
CA GLN A 127 28.20 14.32 -10.18
C GLN A 127 29.02 14.83 -8.99
N ASP A 128 28.35 15.35 -7.96
CA ASP A 128 29.01 15.87 -6.76
C ASP A 128 29.78 14.78 -6.02
N LYS A 129 29.23 13.56 -5.97
CA LYS A 129 29.92 12.39 -5.40
C LYS A 129 31.19 12.07 -6.19
N PHE A 130 31.13 12.12 -7.52
CA PHE A 130 32.31 11.91 -8.37
C PHE A 130 33.37 13.00 -8.17
N VAL A 131 32.99 14.28 -8.08
CA VAL A 131 33.93 15.38 -7.80
C VAL A 131 34.58 15.21 -6.43
N CYS A 132 33.82 14.81 -5.41
CA CYS A 132 34.35 14.54 -4.07
C CYS A 132 35.35 13.38 -4.05
N TRP A 133 35.08 12.29 -4.79
CA TRP A 133 35.97 11.14 -4.86
C TRP A 133 37.18 11.39 -5.77
N TYR A 134 37.00 12.22 -6.80
CA TYR A 134 37.99 12.52 -7.82
C TYR A 134 38.05 14.05 -8.05
N PRO A 135 38.85 14.80 -7.27
CA PRO A 135 38.89 16.27 -7.34
C PRO A 135 39.28 16.86 -8.71
N GLY A 136 39.92 16.07 -9.59
CA GLY A 136 40.24 16.47 -10.96
C GLY A 136 39.13 16.22 -11.99
N PHE A 137 37.97 15.71 -11.56
CA PHE A 137 36.84 15.43 -12.43
C PHE A 137 36.15 16.72 -12.88
N GLN A 138 36.27 17.06 -14.17
CA GLN A 138 35.62 18.24 -14.74
C GLN A 138 34.12 17.98 -14.88
N SER A 139 33.29 18.85 -14.29
CA SER A 139 31.86 18.86 -14.56
C SER A 139 31.62 19.70 -15.81
N ASP A 140 31.51 19.04 -16.95
CA ASP A 140 30.99 19.72 -18.14
C ASP A 140 29.52 20.06 -17.87
N GLY A 141 29.26 21.36 -17.69
CA GLY A 141 27.99 21.87 -17.19
C GLY A 141 26.76 21.51 -18.03
N LYS A 142 25.65 21.32 -17.31
CA LYS A 142 24.23 21.35 -17.73
C LYS A 142 23.72 20.18 -18.60
N GLY A 143 23.15 19.17 -17.92
CA GLY A 143 21.97 18.42 -18.42
C GLY A 143 20.70 19.00 -17.78
N PRO A 144 19.52 18.96 -18.43
CA PRO A 144 18.35 19.71 -17.99
C PRO A 144 17.86 19.21 -16.64
N ALA A 145 17.38 20.13 -15.80
CA ALA A 145 16.52 19.79 -14.70
C ALA A 145 15.30 19.05 -15.27
N MET A 146 15.28 17.73 -15.12
CA MET A 146 14.16 16.91 -15.55
C MET A 146 13.03 17.19 -14.56
N ALA A 147 12.15 18.12 -14.94
CA ALA A 147 10.95 18.45 -14.20
C ALA A 147 9.96 17.28 -14.26
N ALA A 148 9.49 16.89 -13.07
CA ALA A 148 8.32 16.06 -12.73
C ALA A 148 8.15 14.72 -13.44
#